data_AF-A0A7T0PE81-F1
#
_entry.id   AF-A0A7T0PE81-F1
#
_cell.length_a   1.000
_cell.length_b   1.000
_cell.length_c   1.000
_cell.angle_alpha   90.00
_cell.angle_beta   90.00
_cell.angle_gamma   90.00
#
_symmetry.space_group_name_H-M   'P 1'
#
loop_
_entity.id
_entity.type
_entity.pdbx_description
1 polymer ?
#
loop_
_entity_poly.entity_id
_entity_poly.type
_entity_poly.pdbx_seq_one_letter_code
_entity_poly.pdbx_strand_id
1 'polypeptide(L)'
;MSSARRDFWQAIGMGLLIAAFALLVLWLKVAGLLLALAILGALIVLMQRYDTTPEVASLRASLAIARDDIAETLALYDDLLTGMSAEAIADRTLHVPALADRGTTNPVIQDFHLRADAARRFLQRVDGLLASTDLDRPQLERLIAVADERAENLAASWQDARRAAREIGPG
;
A
#
# COMPACT_ATOMS: atom_id res chain seq x y z
N MET A 1 19.04 -24.60 4.34
CA MET A 1 18.73 -25.76 3.47
C MET A 1 19.11 -25.40 2.04
N SER A 2 20.02 -26.15 1.42
CA SER A 2 20.56 -25.85 0.09
C SER A 2 19.46 -25.88 -0.99
N SER A 3 19.54 -24.94 -1.95
CA SER A 3 18.64 -24.82 -3.11
C SER A 3 18.47 -26.16 -3.83
N ALA A 4 19.58 -26.85 -4.09
CA ALA A 4 19.60 -28.15 -4.75
C ALA A 4 18.70 -29.22 -4.10
N ARG A 5 18.56 -29.22 -2.76
CA ARG A 5 17.68 -30.19 -2.07
C ARG A 5 16.21 -29.85 -2.30
N ARG A 6 15.88 -28.56 -2.39
CA ARG A 6 14.51 -28.07 -2.63
C ARG A 6 14.08 -28.36 -4.07
N ASP A 7 14.97 -28.11 -5.03
CA ASP A 7 14.73 -28.35 -6.46
C ASP A 7 14.54 -29.84 -6.75
N PHE A 8 15.31 -30.70 -6.08
CA PHE A 8 15.16 -32.16 -6.17
C PHE A 8 13.81 -32.66 -5.63
N TRP A 9 13.38 -32.16 -4.45
CA TRP A 9 12.07 -32.53 -3.90
C TRP A 9 10.91 -31.99 -4.74
N GLN A 10 11.06 -30.82 -5.36
CA GLN A 10 10.07 -30.27 -6.29
C GLN A 10 9.97 -31.11 -7.58
N ALA A 11 11.09 -31.55 -8.15
CA ALA A 11 11.11 -32.41 -9.32
C ALA A 11 10.44 -33.77 -9.06
N ILE A 12 10.70 -34.38 -7.90
CA ILE A 12 10.04 -35.62 -7.49
C ILE A 12 8.53 -35.42 -7.28
N GLY A 13 8.14 -34.34 -6.60
CA GLY A 13 6.73 -34.00 -6.39
C GLY A 13 5.98 -33.80 -7.70
N MET A 14 6.59 -33.09 -8.66
CA MET A 14 6.00 -32.85 -9.97
C MET A 14 5.89 -34.14 -10.80
N GLY A 15 6.91 -34.99 -10.75
CA GLY A 15 6.89 -36.30 -11.41
C GLY A 15 5.80 -37.23 -10.88
N LEU A 16 5.62 -37.29 -9.56
CA LEU A 16 4.55 -38.07 -8.92
C LEU A 16 3.16 -37.54 -9.28
N LEU A 17 2.99 -36.23 -9.34
CA LEU A 17 1.72 -35.60 -9.68
C LEU A 17 1.32 -35.92 -11.13
N ILE A 18 2.26 -35.82 -12.08
CA ILE A 18 2.04 -36.19 -13.48
C ILE A 18 1.71 -37.68 -13.61
N ALA A 19 2.43 -38.55 -12.91
CA ALA A 19 2.19 -39.99 -12.94
C ALA A 19 0.79 -40.34 -12.38
N ALA A 20 0.38 -39.72 -11.28
CA ALA A 20 -0.96 -39.91 -10.71
C ALA A 20 -2.05 -39.43 -11.66
N PHE A 21 -1.85 -38.30 -12.34
CA PHE A 21 -2.76 -37.75 -13.33
C PHE A 21 -2.92 -38.70 -14.54
N ALA A 22 -1.81 -39.22 -15.05
CA ALA A 22 -1.79 -40.16 -16.17
C ALA A 22 -2.50 -41.47 -15.80
N LEU A 23 -2.28 -41.99 -14.58
CA LEU A 23 -2.92 -43.21 -14.10
C LEU A 23 -4.44 -43.04 -13.97
N LEU A 24 -4.89 -41.87 -13.47
CA LEU A 24 -6.30 -41.50 -13.35
C LEU A 24 -7.01 -41.45 -14.72
N VAL A 25 -6.36 -40.86 -15.72
CA VAL A 25 -6.89 -40.75 -17.09
C VAL A 25 -6.94 -42.13 -17.77
N LEU A 26 -5.90 -42.94 -17.60
CA LEU A 26 -5.82 -44.29 -18.18
C LEU A 26 -6.87 -45.25 -17.60
N TRP A 27 -7.10 -45.22 -16.29
CA TRP A 27 -8.04 -46.14 -15.64
C TRP A 27 -9.51 -45.70 -15.72
N LEU A 28 -9.78 -44.40 -15.68
CA LEU A 28 -11.13 -43.85 -15.52
C LEU A 28 -11.66 -43.10 -16.76
N LYS A 29 -10.86 -43.05 -17.85
CA LYS A 29 -11.20 -42.41 -19.14
C LYS A 29 -11.70 -40.97 -18.96
N VAL A 30 -12.92 -40.66 -19.42
CA VAL A 30 -13.50 -39.31 -19.38
C VAL A 30 -13.71 -38.81 -17.95
N ALA A 31 -14.11 -39.70 -17.03
CA ALA A 31 -14.28 -39.34 -15.62
C ALA A 31 -12.93 -39.02 -14.95
N GLY A 32 -11.86 -39.70 -15.38
CA GLY A 32 -10.50 -39.43 -14.92
C GLY A 32 -10.02 -38.05 -15.33
N LEU A 33 -10.26 -37.65 -16.58
CA LEU A 33 -9.93 -36.32 -17.10
C LEU A 33 -10.63 -35.20 -16.31
N LEU A 34 -11.92 -35.36 -16.01
CA LEU A 34 -12.70 -34.39 -15.24
C LEU A 34 -12.18 -34.25 -13.81
N LEU A 35 -11.86 -35.37 -13.16
CA LEU A 35 -11.32 -35.36 -11.80
C LEU A 35 -9.93 -34.73 -11.75
N ALA A 36 -9.12 -34.99 -12.78
CA ALA A 36 -7.78 -34.44 -12.90
C ALA A 36 -7.84 -32.90 -13.10
N LEU A 37 -8.71 -32.40 -13.98
CA LEU A 37 -8.98 -30.96 -14.12
C LEU A 37 -9.50 -30.32 -12.82
N ALA A 38 -10.38 -31.01 -12.09
CA ALA A 38 -10.87 -30.53 -10.80
C ALA A 38 -9.75 -30.43 -9.75
N ILE A 39 -8.85 -31.43 -9.68
CA ILE A 39 -7.68 -31.40 -8.79
C ILE A 39 -6.74 -30.26 -9.19
N LEU A 40 -6.48 -30.06 -10.47
CA LEU A 40 -5.62 -28.98 -10.94
C LEU A 40 -6.21 -27.60 -10.59
N GLY A 41 -7.51 -27.40 -10.82
CA GLY A 41 -8.22 -26.19 -10.42
C GLY A 41 -8.18 -25.97 -8.91
N ALA A 42 -8.40 -27.04 -8.12
CA ALA A 42 -8.31 -26.98 -6.67
C ALA A 42 -6.89 -26.63 -6.19
N LEU A 43 -5.85 -27.19 -6.82
CA LEU A 43 -4.45 -26.86 -6.51
C LEU A 43 -4.10 -25.41 -6.84
N ILE A 44 -4.58 -24.87 -7.97
CA ILE A 44 -4.40 -23.46 -8.32
C ILE A 44 -5.04 -22.57 -7.26
N VAL A 45 -6.29 -22.85 -6.87
CA VAL A 45 -6.99 -22.11 -5.81
C VAL A 45 -6.28 -22.25 -4.47
N LEU A 46 -5.75 -23.42 -4.15
CA LEU A 46 -5.05 -23.70 -2.90
C LEU A 46 -3.70 -22.98 -2.85
N MET A 47 -2.93 -22.98 -3.94
CA MET A 47 -1.64 -22.26 -4.04
C MET A 47 -1.85 -20.75 -3.89
N GLN A 48 -2.86 -20.18 -4.54
CA GLN A 48 -3.23 -18.77 -4.37
C GLN A 48 -3.55 -18.41 -2.91
N ARG A 49 -4.09 -19.36 -2.13
CA ARG A 49 -4.38 -19.16 -0.70
C ARG A 49 -3.17 -19.41 0.21
N TYR A 50 -2.27 -20.31 -0.16
CA TYR A 50 -1.10 -20.68 0.64
C TYR A 50 0.04 -19.66 0.57
N ASP A 51 0.18 -18.92 -0.53
CA ASP A 51 1.22 -17.88 -0.67
C ASP A 51 1.01 -16.68 0.27
N THR A 52 -0.19 -16.55 0.84
CA THR A 52 -0.46 -15.51 1.85
C THR A 52 -0.26 -16.08 3.25
N THR A 53 0.98 -16.08 3.74
CA THR A 53 1.20 -16.26 5.19
C THR A 53 0.38 -15.21 5.95
N PRO A 54 -0.43 -15.59 6.95
CA PRO A 54 -1.33 -14.65 7.64
C PRO A 54 -0.58 -13.46 8.26
N GLU A 55 0.68 -13.64 8.61
CA GLU A 55 1.59 -12.58 9.07
C GLU A 55 1.84 -11.51 8.00
N VAL A 56 2.15 -11.91 6.75
CA VAL A 56 2.34 -10.98 5.63
C VAL A 56 1.03 -10.27 5.30
N ALA A 57 -0.12 -10.95 5.36
CA ALA A 57 -1.41 -10.28 5.19
C ALA A 57 -1.64 -9.21 6.26
N SER A 58 -1.32 -9.52 7.53
CA SER A 58 -1.41 -8.55 8.63
C SER A 58 -0.51 -7.34 8.39
N LEU A 59 0.74 -7.55 7.97
CA LEU A 59 1.67 -6.46 7.69
C LEU A 59 1.22 -5.60 6.51
N ARG A 60 0.65 -6.19 5.46
CA ARG A 60 0.07 -5.42 4.35
C ARG A 60 -1.12 -4.57 4.80
N ALA A 61 -1.95 -5.09 5.69
CA ALA A 61 -3.03 -4.32 6.30
C ALA A 61 -2.49 -3.15 7.13
N SER A 62 -1.46 -3.38 7.96
CA SER A 62 -0.79 -2.31 8.72
C SER A 62 -0.19 -1.23 7.80
N LEU A 63 0.46 -1.64 6.70
CA LEU A 63 0.99 -0.69 5.72
C LEU A 63 -0.13 0.11 5.05
N ALA A 64 -1.27 -0.51 4.75
CA ALA A 64 -2.43 0.18 4.19
C ALA A 64 -2.99 1.23 5.16
N ILE A 65 -3.06 0.92 6.46
CA ILE A 65 -3.50 1.87 7.50
C ILE A 65 -2.54 3.08 7.56
N ALA A 66 -1.23 2.84 7.69
CA ALA A 66 -0.25 3.94 7.75
C ALA A 66 -0.24 4.80 6.47
N ARG A 67 -0.48 4.17 5.32
CA ARG A 67 -0.68 4.83 4.04
C ARG A 67 -1.92 5.73 4.07
N ASP A 68 -3.02 5.27 4.64
CA ASP A 68 -4.27 6.02 4.71
C ASP A 68 -4.17 7.23 5.65
N ASP A 69 -3.40 7.14 6.74
CA ASP A 69 -3.13 8.29 7.63
C ASP A 69 -2.43 9.44 6.88
N ILE A 70 -1.47 9.12 6.01
CA ILE A 70 -0.83 10.10 5.12
C ILE A 70 -1.86 10.68 4.15
N ALA A 71 -2.69 9.83 3.55
CA ALA A 71 -3.69 10.24 2.57
C ALA A 71 -4.76 11.16 3.18
N GLU A 72 -5.14 10.93 4.43
CA GLU A 72 -6.07 11.78 5.17
C GLU A 72 -5.52 13.20 5.33
N THR A 73 -4.28 13.34 5.78
CA THR A 73 -3.66 14.68 5.92
C THR A 73 -3.57 15.42 4.58
N LEU A 74 -3.24 14.69 3.51
CA LEU A 74 -3.24 15.26 2.15
C LEU A 74 -4.64 15.64 1.68
N ALA A 75 -5.66 14.86 2.03
CA ALA A 75 -7.05 15.17 1.69
C ALA A 75 -7.53 16.44 2.39
N LEU A 76 -7.16 16.66 3.67
CA LEU A 76 -7.44 17.92 4.37
C LEU A 76 -6.78 19.12 3.67
N TYR A 77 -5.56 18.94 3.18
CA TYR A 77 -4.87 19.99 2.43
C TYR A 77 -5.52 20.22 1.05
N ASP A 78 -5.91 19.17 0.34
CA ASP A 78 -6.57 19.29 -0.95
C ASP A 78 -7.97 19.92 -0.81
N ASP A 79 -8.70 19.63 0.27
CA ASP A 79 -9.96 20.29 0.62
C ASP A 79 -9.75 21.77 0.93
N LEU A 80 -8.69 22.15 1.65
CA LEU A 80 -8.35 23.56 1.83
C LEU A 80 -8.16 24.28 0.47
N LEU A 81 -7.50 23.63 -0.50
CA LEU A 81 -7.19 24.26 -1.79
C LEU A 81 -8.42 24.35 -2.71
N THR A 82 -9.22 23.27 -2.75
CA THR A 82 -10.23 23.05 -3.80
C THR A 82 -11.64 22.78 -3.28
N GLY A 83 -11.79 22.64 -1.96
CA GLY A 83 -13.05 22.37 -1.29
C GLY A 83 -14.07 23.48 -1.55
N MET A 84 -15.31 23.04 -1.77
CA MET A 84 -16.46 23.92 -2.05
C MET A 84 -17.35 24.14 -0.83
N SER A 85 -16.98 23.56 0.32
CA SER A 85 -17.67 23.78 1.58
C SER A 85 -17.48 25.23 2.04
N ALA A 86 -18.45 25.76 2.79
CA ALA A 86 -18.33 27.10 3.36
C ALA A 86 -17.08 27.23 4.25
N GLU A 87 -16.73 26.16 4.97
CA GLU A 87 -15.53 26.08 5.80
C GLU A 87 -14.25 26.16 4.97
N ALA A 88 -14.12 25.36 3.91
CA ALA A 88 -12.94 25.37 3.04
C ALA A 88 -12.75 26.74 2.37
N ILE A 89 -13.84 27.38 1.94
CA ILE A 89 -13.80 28.74 1.37
C ILE A 89 -13.35 29.74 2.43
N ALA A 90 -13.90 29.69 3.65
CA ALA A 90 -13.50 30.57 4.76
C ALA A 90 -12.04 30.34 5.15
N ASP A 91 -11.59 29.10 5.22
CA ASP A 91 -10.20 28.76 5.53
C ASP A 91 -9.24 29.32 4.45
N ARG A 92 -9.56 29.15 3.17
CA ARG A 92 -8.74 29.65 2.05
C ARG A 92 -8.73 31.18 1.93
N THR A 93 -9.77 31.87 2.39
CA THR A 93 -9.92 33.32 2.16
C THR A 93 -9.72 34.18 3.40
N LEU A 94 -10.10 33.68 4.58
CA LEU A 94 -10.18 34.47 5.81
C LEU A 94 -9.25 33.95 6.92
N HIS A 95 -9.10 32.62 7.08
CA HIS A 95 -8.36 32.08 8.22
C HIS A 95 -6.90 31.76 7.94
N VAL A 96 -6.62 31.13 6.80
CA VAL A 96 -5.28 30.64 6.44
C VAL A 96 -4.95 30.80 4.93
N PRO A 97 -5.16 31.98 4.32
CA PRO A 97 -4.90 32.16 2.88
C PRO A 97 -3.45 31.88 2.49
N ALA A 98 -2.49 32.14 3.39
CA ALA A 98 -1.07 31.90 3.16
C ALA A 98 -0.71 30.42 2.94
N LEU A 99 -1.55 29.46 3.37
CA LEU A 99 -1.37 28.03 3.10
C LEU A 99 -1.76 27.63 1.66
N ALA A 100 -2.59 28.44 0.99
CA ALA A 100 -2.93 28.22 -0.42
C ALA A 100 -1.91 28.88 -1.36
N ASP A 101 -1.13 29.86 -0.86
CA ASP A 101 -0.11 30.56 -1.62
C ASP A 101 1.21 29.79 -1.68
N ARG A 102 1.51 29.23 -2.85
CA ARG A 102 2.79 28.56 -3.12
C ARG A 102 3.99 29.51 -3.17
N GLY A 103 3.77 30.82 -3.26
CA GLY A 103 4.79 31.87 -3.25
C GLY A 103 5.16 32.42 -1.86
N THR A 104 4.53 31.91 -0.80
CA THR A 104 4.77 32.38 0.58
C THR A 104 6.24 32.32 0.97
N THR A 105 6.74 33.36 1.65
CA THR A 105 8.11 33.40 2.18
C THR A 105 8.23 32.77 3.57
N ASN A 106 7.13 32.29 4.15
CA ASN A 106 7.16 31.66 5.47
C ASN A 106 7.80 30.26 5.38
N PRO A 107 8.93 30.01 6.07
CA PRO A 107 9.67 28.75 5.94
C PRO A 107 8.89 27.54 6.46
N VAL A 108 8.00 27.71 7.45
CA VAL A 108 7.18 26.62 8.01
C VAL A 108 6.15 26.14 6.99
N ILE A 109 5.51 27.08 6.28
CA ILE A 109 4.53 26.76 5.25
C ILE A 109 5.22 26.13 4.03
N GLN A 110 6.38 26.65 3.63
CA GLN A 110 7.16 26.04 2.54
C GLN A 110 7.59 24.61 2.86
N ASP A 111 8.08 24.35 4.07
CA ASP A 111 8.45 23.00 4.51
C ASP A 111 7.27 22.03 4.42
N PHE A 112 6.08 22.47 4.86
CA PHE A 112 4.85 21.68 4.70
C PHE A 112 4.55 21.36 3.23
N HIS A 113 4.64 22.34 2.32
CA HIS A 113 4.40 22.09 0.89
C HIS A 113 5.38 21.07 0.31
N LEU A 114 6.67 21.15 0.66
CA LEU A 114 7.67 20.19 0.23
C LEU A 114 7.37 18.78 0.76
N ARG A 115 6.98 18.66 2.04
CA ARG A 115 6.58 17.40 2.65
C ARG A 115 5.33 16.82 2.02
N ALA A 116 4.31 17.64 1.74
CA ALA A 116 3.09 17.22 1.07
C ALA A 116 3.38 16.68 -0.34
N ASP A 117 4.21 17.37 -1.12
CA ASP A 117 4.62 16.89 -2.45
C ASP A 117 5.48 15.62 -2.37
N ALA A 118 6.33 15.48 -1.36
CA ALA A 118 7.09 14.25 -1.13
C ALA A 118 6.18 13.07 -0.71
N ALA A 119 5.17 13.33 0.13
CA ALA A 119 4.19 12.36 0.59
C ALA A 119 3.32 11.84 -0.56
N ARG A 120 2.84 12.72 -1.46
CA ARG A 120 2.11 12.30 -2.67
C ARG A 120 2.90 11.31 -3.52
N ARG A 121 4.19 11.59 -3.74
CA ARG A 121 5.09 10.67 -4.48
C ARG A 121 5.32 9.35 -3.74
N PHE A 122 5.36 9.39 -2.41
CA PHE A 122 5.48 8.19 -1.59
C PHE A 122 4.24 7.30 -1.71
N LEU A 123 3.03 7.88 -1.58
CA LEU A 123 1.76 7.16 -1.76
C LEU A 123 1.68 6.44 -3.10
N GLN A 124 2.02 7.13 -4.20
CA GLN A 124 2.02 6.51 -5.53
C GLN A 124 2.92 5.26 -5.62
N ARG A 125 4.07 5.27 -4.92
CA ARG A 125 4.96 4.10 -4.87
C ARG A 125 4.40 3.00 -3.97
N VAL A 126 3.89 3.35 -2.79
CA VAL A 126 3.32 2.38 -1.86
C VAL A 126 2.09 1.70 -2.45
N ASP A 127 1.22 2.43 -3.13
CA ASP A 127 0.04 1.87 -3.80
C ASP A 127 0.44 0.85 -4.88
N GLY A 128 1.50 1.14 -5.66
CA GLY A 128 2.06 0.18 -6.61
C GLY A 128 2.63 -1.08 -5.94
N LEU A 129 3.31 -0.92 -4.80
CA LEU A 129 3.87 -2.04 -4.03
C LEU A 129 2.76 -2.88 -3.36
N LEU A 130 1.71 -2.25 -2.84
CA LEU A 130 0.54 -2.91 -2.27
C LEU A 130 -0.28 -3.68 -3.32
N ALA A 131 -0.21 -3.30 -4.59
CA ALA A 131 -0.79 -4.08 -5.69
C ALA A 131 0.08 -5.30 -6.08
N SER A 132 1.37 -5.31 -5.75
CA SER A 132 2.31 -6.39 -6.09
C SER A 132 2.46 -7.45 -5.00
N THR A 133 2.57 -8.74 -5.35
CA THR A 133 2.71 -9.85 -4.38
C THR A 133 4.15 -10.06 -3.90
N ASP A 134 5.13 -9.35 -4.46
CA ASP A 134 6.57 -9.62 -4.28
C ASP A 134 7.19 -9.07 -2.98
N LEU A 135 6.39 -8.46 -2.09
CA LEU A 135 6.90 -7.89 -0.84
C LEU A 135 7.14 -8.98 0.20
N ASP A 136 8.39 -9.07 0.64
CA ASP A 136 8.74 -9.91 1.79
C ASP A 136 8.42 -9.22 3.13
N ARG A 137 8.39 -10.01 4.20
CA ARG A 137 8.14 -9.53 5.56
C ARG A 137 9.07 -8.37 5.99
N PRO A 138 10.41 -8.48 5.93
CA PRO A 138 11.28 -7.41 6.40
C PRO A 138 11.18 -6.12 5.57
N GLN A 139 10.85 -6.22 4.28
CA GLN A 139 10.53 -5.05 3.45
C GLN A 139 9.24 -4.37 3.94
N LEU A 140 8.19 -5.14 4.24
CA LEU A 140 6.95 -4.59 4.79
C LEU A 140 7.17 -3.88 6.12
N GLU A 141 7.88 -4.51 7.06
CA GLU A 141 8.19 -3.89 8.37
C GLU A 141 8.93 -2.57 8.20
N ARG A 142 9.93 -2.51 7.30
CA ARG A 142 10.66 -1.28 7.01
C ARG A 142 9.76 -0.22 6.35
N LEU A 143 8.90 -0.63 5.42
CA LEU A 143 7.97 0.28 4.75
C LEU A 143 6.96 0.87 5.71
N ILE A 144 6.43 0.06 6.65
CA ILE A 144 5.51 0.51 7.70
C ILE A 144 6.21 1.56 8.57
N ALA A 145 7.40 1.27 9.09
CA ALA A 145 8.13 2.23 9.93
C ALA A 145 8.37 3.58 9.22
N VAL A 146 8.71 3.54 7.93
CA VAL A 146 8.87 4.77 7.12
C VAL A 146 7.53 5.47 6.85
N ALA A 147 6.44 4.71 6.68
CA ALA A 147 5.11 5.27 6.49
C ALA A 147 4.61 5.96 7.76
N ASP A 148 4.75 5.31 8.92
CA ASP A 148 4.39 5.86 10.23
C ASP A 148 5.14 7.16 10.51
N GLU A 149 6.48 7.14 10.35
CA GLU A 149 7.31 8.34 10.54
C GLU A 149 6.87 9.47 9.60
N ARG A 150 6.52 9.16 8.35
CA ARG A 150 6.04 10.16 7.39
C ARG A 150 4.66 10.69 7.72
N ALA A 151 3.76 9.85 8.21
CA ALA A 151 2.42 10.23 8.64
C ALA A 151 2.50 11.24 9.80
N GLU A 152 3.24 10.89 10.85
CA GLU A 152 3.45 11.76 12.02
C GLU A 152 4.08 13.10 11.63
N ASN A 153 5.16 13.05 10.85
CA ASN A 153 5.86 14.25 10.39
C ASN A 153 4.99 15.16 9.50
N LEU A 154 4.15 14.58 8.64
CA LEU A 154 3.26 15.35 7.77
C LEU A 154 2.12 15.99 8.59
N ALA A 155 1.52 15.24 9.50
CA ALA A 155 0.46 15.73 10.38
C ALA A 155 0.95 16.85 11.29
N ALA A 156 2.13 16.71 11.90
CA ALA A 156 2.75 17.76 12.71
C ALA A 156 3.03 19.02 11.87
N SER A 157 3.65 18.85 10.70
CA SER A 157 3.95 19.95 9.78
C SER A 157 2.69 20.67 9.30
N TRP A 158 1.58 19.94 9.07
CA TRP A 158 0.29 20.52 8.73
C TRP A 158 -0.25 21.43 9.83
N GLN A 159 -0.20 20.98 11.09
CA GLN A 159 -0.65 21.77 12.23
C GLN A 159 0.20 23.02 12.43
N ASP A 160 1.52 22.89 12.31
CA ASP A 160 2.46 24.01 12.43
C ASP A 160 2.27 25.04 11.30
N ALA A 161 2.05 24.57 10.07
CA ALA A 161 1.79 25.45 8.94
C ALA A 161 0.43 26.17 9.07
N ARG A 162 -0.61 25.51 9.59
CA ARG A 162 -1.88 26.17 9.93
C ARG A 162 -1.71 27.23 11.03
N ARG A 163 -0.90 26.95 12.05
CA ARG A 163 -0.60 27.94 13.11
C ARG A 163 0.12 29.15 12.53
N ALA A 164 1.17 28.92 11.75
CA ALA A 164 1.94 29.97 11.08
C ALA A 164 1.07 30.82 10.13
N ALA A 165 0.16 30.19 9.38
CA ALA A 165 -0.75 30.92 8.50
C ALA A 165 -1.74 31.80 9.26
N ARG A 166 -2.25 31.35 10.42
CA ARG A 166 -3.11 32.18 11.28
C ARG A 166 -2.36 33.36 11.89
N GLU A 167 -1.08 33.19 12.22
CA GLU A 167 -0.23 34.27 12.74
C GLU A 167 0.06 35.34 11.69
N ILE A 168 0.16 34.97 10.42
CA ILE A 168 0.24 35.92 9.29
C ILE A 168 -1.09 36.69 9.17
N GLY A 169 -2.21 36.01 9.41
CA GLY A 169 -3.55 36.57 9.30
C GLY A 169 -4.07 36.65 7.86
N PRO A 170 -5.29 37.16 7.66
CA PRO A 170 -5.77 37.52 6.32
C PRO A 170 -4.91 38.69 5.82
N GLY A 171 -4.24 38.48 4.68
CA GLY A 171 -3.41 39.50 4.02
C GLY A 171 -4.18 40.76 3.64
#